data_AF-A0A1I7GTM4-F1
#
_entry.id   AF-A0A1I7GTM4-F1
#
_cell.length_a   1.000
_cell.length_b   1.000
_cell.length_c   1.000
_cell.angle_alpha   90.00
_cell.angle_beta   90.00
_cell.angle_gamma   90.00
#
_symmetry.space_group_name_H-M   'P 1'
#
loop_
_entity.id
_entity.type
_entity.pdbx_description
1 polymer ?
#
loop_
_entity_poly.entity_id
_entity_poly.type
_entity_poly.pdbx_seq_one_letter_code
_entity_poly.pdbx_strand_id
1 'polypeptide(L)'
;MDAEIQVVSPDLLPDLTGLDGTDAGVEIEVLRQGEPWVDASIAGLQFYDYGLVDELTGEPLIPAAGDRLSLVREPENPHDADAVEVWWRNGIRLGHLPRRVAAEIAGQLDAGVALRAYVAHGGDGEAWSARALLVGPAAEAFHGRYIRHVVDAAFWRWEEGERSRVIREDRPSRERAQAFAREQARRRETRLLQAVNTLARAPFEIEPPPVGAAREVYAIQAVLGCSRSTAFKIARGAGVEPRLHYRGWYCDAATVEFTPELVEAMQAWAAAPRTRLTRQSLR
;
A
#
# COMPACT_ATOMS: atom_id res chain seq x y z
N MET A 1 23.43 0.10 19.03
CA MET A 1 22.67 -1.04 18.49
C MET A 1 21.66 -1.41 19.55
N ASP A 2 20.42 -0.95 19.37
CA ASP A 2 19.35 -1.20 20.34
C ASP A 2 19.10 -2.70 20.39
N ALA A 3 19.33 -3.31 21.57
CA ALA A 3 18.86 -4.66 21.83
C ALA A 3 17.34 -4.61 21.74
N GLU A 4 16.83 -5.03 20.59
CA GLU A 4 15.42 -5.19 20.30
C GLU A 4 14.91 -6.18 21.35
N ILE A 5 14.06 -5.70 22.27
CA ILE A 5 13.28 -6.60 23.13
C ILE A 5 12.34 -7.30 22.14
N GLN A 6 12.81 -8.42 21.59
CA GLN A 6 12.02 -9.23 20.70
C GLN A 6 10.96 -9.89 21.57
N VAL A 7 9.83 -9.23 21.61
CA VAL A 7 8.56 -9.75 22.06
C VAL A 7 8.17 -10.85 21.08
N VAL A 8 8.62 -12.07 21.32
CA VAL A 8 8.38 -13.24 20.46
C VAL A 8 7.29 -14.09 21.10
N SER A 9 6.04 -13.74 20.81
CA SER A 9 4.91 -14.66 20.67
C SER A 9 3.68 -13.82 20.32
N PRO A 10 2.76 -14.27 19.45
CA PRO A 10 1.47 -13.62 19.24
C PRO A 10 0.42 -14.07 20.28
N ASP A 11 0.78 -14.98 21.19
CA ASP A 11 -0.14 -15.65 22.11
C ASP A 11 -0.04 -15.06 23.53
N LEU A 12 -1.12 -15.13 24.31
CA LEU A 12 -1.12 -14.60 25.69
C LEU A 12 -0.17 -15.33 26.64
N LEU A 13 0.40 -16.46 26.21
CA LEU A 13 1.35 -17.29 26.94
C LEU A 13 2.68 -17.36 26.17
N PRO A 14 3.80 -17.62 26.87
CA PRO A 14 5.05 -17.94 26.20
C PRO A 14 4.93 -19.31 25.52
N ASP A 15 5.88 -19.69 24.67
CA ASP A 15 5.92 -21.05 24.15
C ASP A 15 6.21 -22.03 25.30
N LEU A 16 5.23 -22.85 25.64
CA LEU A 16 5.31 -23.85 26.70
C LEU A 16 5.66 -25.24 26.15
N THR A 17 5.85 -25.36 24.84
CA THR A 17 6.04 -26.65 24.17
C THR A 17 7.32 -27.32 24.65
N GLY A 18 7.21 -28.56 25.13
CA GLY A 18 8.37 -29.34 25.56
C GLY A 18 8.95 -28.93 26.91
N LEU A 19 8.30 -28.04 27.68
CA LEU A 19 8.72 -27.69 29.03
C LEU A 19 8.23 -28.69 30.10
N ASP A 20 7.34 -29.61 29.76
CA ASP A 20 6.85 -30.64 30.69
C ASP A 20 8.01 -31.50 31.23
N GLY A 21 8.12 -31.58 32.56
CA GLY A 21 9.19 -32.34 33.23
C GLY A 21 10.55 -31.62 33.29
N THR A 22 10.64 -30.37 32.81
CA THR A 22 11.80 -29.48 33.02
C THR A 22 11.63 -28.64 34.29
N ASP A 23 12.69 -27.93 34.70
CA ASP A 23 12.59 -26.98 35.83
C ASP A 23 11.57 -25.87 35.55
N ALA A 24 11.46 -25.39 34.30
CA ALA A 24 10.45 -24.42 33.88
C ALA A 24 9.03 -24.99 33.86
N GLY A 25 8.89 -26.32 33.74
CA GLY A 25 7.60 -27.01 33.70
C GLY A 25 6.74 -26.76 34.94
N VAL A 26 7.36 -26.45 36.08
CA VAL A 26 6.64 -26.10 37.32
C VAL A 26 5.86 -24.79 37.21
N GLU A 27 6.25 -23.90 36.29
CA GLU A 27 5.59 -22.60 36.09
C GLU A 27 4.39 -22.69 35.12
N ILE A 28 4.21 -23.79 34.40
CA ILE A 28 3.17 -23.92 33.35
C ILE A 28 1.79 -23.55 33.88
N GLU A 29 1.43 -24.03 35.08
CA GLU A 29 0.12 -23.78 35.65
C GLU A 29 -0.06 -22.33 36.10
N VAL A 30 0.95 -21.72 36.75
CA VAL A 30 0.85 -20.31 37.17
C VAL A 30 0.86 -19.35 35.97
N LEU A 31 1.62 -19.67 34.92
CA LEU A 31 1.59 -18.92 33.66
C LEU A 31 0.19 -18.96 33.02
N ARG A 32 -0.46 -20.13 33.00
CA ARG A 32 -1.85 -20.27 32.52
C ARG A 32 -2.85 -19.48 33.38
N GLN A 33 -2.55 -19.27 34.65
CA GLN A 33 -3.34 -18.44 35.57
C GLN A 33 -3.04 -16.94 35.43
N GLY A 34 -2.11 -16.55 34.55
CA GLY A 34 -1.79 -15.16 34.25
C GLY A 34 -0.62 -14.60 35.08
N GLU A 35 0.24 -15.45 35.63
CA GLU A 35 1.48 -15.01 36.27
C GLU A 35 2.29 -14.16 35.26
N PRO A 36 2.78 -12.97 35.66
CA PRO A 36 3.54 -12.13 34.75
C PRO A 36 4.84 -12.79 34.31
N TRP A 37 5.19 -12.54 33.06
CA TRP A 37 6.39 -13.09 32.44
C TRP A 37 6.95 -12.17 31.37
N VAL A 38 8.24 -12.34 31.08
CA VAL A 38 8.91 -11.75 29.94
C VAL A 38 9.93 -12.74 29.37
N ASP A 39 9.97 -12.85 28.05
CA ASP A 39 11.03 -13.56 27.33
C ASP A 39 12.06 -12.51 26.85
N ALA A 40 13.30 -12.69 27.28
CA ALA A 40 14.40 -11.77 27.02
C ALA A 40 15.62 -12.51 26.47
N SER A 41 16.35 -11.89 25.56
CA SER A 41 17.68 -12.41 25.17
C SER A 41 18.65 -12.37 26.36
N ILE A 42 19.69 -13.20 26.30
CA ILE A 42 20.83 -13.10 27.21
C ILE A 42 21.93 -12.33 26.48
N ALA A 43 22.41 -11.24 27.08
CA ALA A 43 23.42 -10.38 26.51
C ALA A 43 24.83 -10.79 26.96
N GLY A 44 25.82 -10.55 26.10
CA GLY A 44 27.23 -10.72 26.44
C GLY A 44 27.69 -12.17 26.50
N LEU A 45 26.96 -13.09 25.87
CA LEU A 45 27.25 -14.53 25.85
C LEU A 45 28.72 -14.84 25.47
N GLN A 46 29.26 -14.10 24.49
CA GLN A 46 30.62 -14.28 23.98
C GLN A 46 31.75 -13.87 24.95
N PHE A 47 31.42 -13.23 26.08
CA PHE A 47 32.41 -12.73 27.04
C PHE A 47 32.56 -13.61 28.27
N TYR A 48 31.74 -14.66 28.40
CA TYR A 48 31.69 -15.53 29.57
C TYR A 48 31.76 -17.01 29.17
N ASP A 49 31.12 -17.87 29.93
CA ASP A 49 31.31 -19.32 29.83
C ASP A 49 30.46 -19.96 28.71
N TYR A 50 29.51 -19.22 28.13
CA TYR A 50 28.59 -19.76 27.12
C TYR A 50 29.34 -20.26 25.88
N GLY A 51 29.05 -21.50 25.49
CA GLY A 51 29.66 -22.15 24.34
C GLY A 51 31.11 -22.60 24.55
N LEU A 52 31.74 -22.31 25.69
CA LEU A 52 33.02 -22.93 26.06
C LEU A 52 32.84 -24.44 26.23
N VAL A 53 33.92 -25.20 26.02
CA VAL A 53 33.89 -26.65 26.22
C VAL A 53 34.07 -26.95 27.71
N ASP A 54 33.13 -27.71 28.27
CA ASP A 54 33.22 -28.25 29.62
C ASP A 54 34.37 -29.27 29.68
N GLU A 55 35.36 -29.02 30.53
CA GLU A 55 36.54 -29.88 30.66
C GLU A 55 36.20 -31.30 31.17
N LEU A 56 35.10 -31.47 31.90
CA LEU A 56 34.67 -32.74 32.46
C LEU A 56 33.87 -33.58 31.46
N THR A 57 33.00 -32.94 30.67
CA THR A 57 32.09 -33.65 29.76
C THR A 57 32.55 -33.62 28.31
N GLY A 58 33.39 -32.64 27.92
CA GLY A 58 33.80 -32.40 26.54
C GLY A 58 32.73 -31.75 25.67
N GLU A 59 31.57 -31.41 26.24
CA GLU A 59 30.44 -30.80 25.54
C GLU A 59 30.46 -29.27 25.69
N PRO A 60 29.88 -28.52 24.73
CA PRO A 60 29.76 -27.07 24.86
C PRO A 60 28.76 -26.71 25.98
N LEU A 61 29.09 -25.65 26.73
CA LEU A 61 28.27 -25.07 27.79
C LEU A 61 27.08 -24.29 27.21
N ILE A 62 26.10 -25.03 26.71
CA ILE A 62 24.83 -24.52 26.16
C ILE A 62 23.69 -25.15 26.97
N PRO A 63 22.87 -24.36 27.68
CA PRO A 63 21.81 -24.91 28.50
C PRO A 63 20.62 -25.38 27.65
N ALA A 64 19.87 -26.36 28.16
CA ALA A 64 18.67 -26.83 27.48
C ALA A 64 17.47 -25.91 27.77
N ALA A 65 16.49 -25.88 26.86
CA ALA A 65 15.23 -25.22 27.13
C ALA A 65 14.57 -25.80 28.39
N GLY A 66 14.09 -24.92 29.26
CA GLY A 66 13.50 -25.27 30.55
C GLY A 66 14.48 -25.35 31.72
N ASP A 67 15.80 -25.27 31.48
CA ASP A 67 16.80 -25.28 32.57
C ASP A 67 16.64 -24.07 33.50
N ARG A 68 16.83 -24.27 34.80
CA ARG A 68 16.80 -23.18 35.78
C ARG A 68 17.99 -22.22 35.62
N LEU A 69 17.70 -20.93 35.73
CA LEU A 69 18.69 -19.86 35.81
C LEU A 69 18.62 -19.17 37.19
N SER A 70 19.77 -18.63 37.58
CA SER A 70 19.95 -17.77 38.74
C SER A 70 20.27 -16.35 38.27
N LEU A 71 19.56 -15.37 38.81
CA LEU A 71 19.80 -13.95 38.54
C LEU A 71 20.51 -13.31 39.73
N VAL A 72 21.62 -12.61 39.46
CA VAL A 72 22.43 -11.99 40.51
C VAL A 72 22.63 -10.51 40.20
N ARG A 73 22.36 -9.64 41.18
CA ARG A 73 22.56 -8.20 41.03
C ARG A 73 24.04 -7.85 41.10
N GLU A 74 24.49 -6.98 40.19
CA GLU A 74 25.86 -6.44 40.14
C GLU A 74 25.82 -4.90 40.19
N PRO A 75 25.40 -4.29 41.31
CA PRO A 75 25.15 -2.84 41.39
C PRO A 75 26.42 -1.99 41.27
N GLU A 76 27.60 -2.58 41.51
CA GLU A 76 28.90 -1.92 41.39
C GLU A 76 29.49 -2.02 39.98
N ASN A 77 28.76 -2.55 39.01
CA ASN A 77 29.23 -2.66 37.64
C ASN A 77 29.51 -1.26 37.06
N PRO A 78 30.75 -0.97 36.60
CA PRO A 78 31.14 0.37 36.16
C PRO A 78 30.44 0.82 34.87
N HIS A 79 29.82 -0.10 34.13
CA HIS A 79 29.13 0.18 32.88
C HIS A 79 27.62 0.37 33.06
N ASP A 80 27.02 -0.30 34.04
CA ASP A 80 25.57 -0.31 34.26
C ASP A 80 25.22 -0.68 35.71
N ALA A 81 24.79 0.28 36.53
CA ALA A 81 24.41 0.04 37.93
C ALA A 81 23.18 -0.88 38.08
N ASP A 82 22.40 -1.02 37.01
CA ASP A 82 21.24 -1.91 36.97
C ASP A 82 21.62 -3.34 36.51
N ALA A 83 22.91 -3.65 36.32
CA ALA A 83 23.35 -4.94 35.80
C ALA A 83 22.81 -6.13 36.60
N VAL A 84 22.29 -7.11 35.86
CA VAL A 84 21.82 -8.40 36.40
C VAL A 84 22.53 -9.52 35.65
N GLU A 85 23.37 -10.27 36.34
CA GLU A 85 24.07 -11.43 35.81
C GLU A 85 23.12 -12.63 35.68
N VAL A 86 23.35 -13.44 34.66
CA VAL A 86 22.60 -14.67 34.37
C VAL A 86 23.53 -15.86 34.55
N TRP A 87 23.19 -16.71 35.52
CA TRP A 87 23.98 -17.88 35.91
C TRP A 87 23.21 -19.17 35.67
N TRP A 88 23.92 -20.20 35.23
CA TRP A 88 23.40 -21.56 35.06
C TRP A 88 24.15 -22.53 35.98
N ARG A 89 23.43 -23.54 36.49
CA ARG A 89 23.95 -24.59 37.41
C ARG A 89 24.74 -24.04 38.61
N ASN A 90 24.49 -22.79 39.02
CA ASN A 90 25.18 -22.08 40.11
C ASN A 90 26.71 -22.01 39.99
N GLY A 91 27.24 -22.04 38.76
CA GLY A 91 28.69 -21.93 38.55
C GLY A 91 29.11 -21.51 37.15
N ILE A 92 28.18 -21.49 36.19
CA ILE A 92 28.45 -21.12 34.80
C ILE A 92 27.82 -19.76 34.56
N ARG A 93 28.65 -18.73 34.35
CA ARG A 93 28.15 -17.39 34.03
C ARG A 93 27.87 -17.35 32.53
N LEU A 94 26.60 -17.20 32.17
CA LEU A 94 26.21 -17.12 30.76
C LEU A 94 26.37 -15.69 30.23
N GLY A 95 25.98 -14.70 31.01
CA GLY A 95 25.98 -13.31 30.58
C GLY A 95 25.20 -12.40 31.51
N HIS A 96 24.49 -11.45 30.93
CA HIS A 96 23.64 -10.50 31.65
C HIS A 96 22.26 -10.39 31.02
N LEU A 97 21.29 -9.91 31.80
CA LEU A 97 20.07 -9.37 31.22
C LEU A 97 20.40 -8.13 30.36
N PRO A 98 19.75 -7.94 29.20
CA PRO A 98 19.95 -6.75 28.39
C PRO A 98 19.65 -5.50 29.21
N ARG A 99 20.45 -4.45 29.02
CA ARG A 99 20.36 -3.19 29.79
C ARG A 99 18.94 -2.65 29.97
N ARG A 100 18.09 -2.71 28.94
CA ARG A 100 16.70 -2.23 29.02
C ARG A 100 15.83 -3.11 29.93
N VAL A 101 16.07 -4.42 29.95
CA VAL A 101 15.39 -5.36 30.86
C VAL A 101 15.92 -5.15 32.27
N ALA A 102 17.24 -5.06 32.41
CA ALA A 102 17.92 -4.85 33.68
C ALA A 102 17.45 -3.56 34.39
N ALA A 103 17.35 -2.44 33.66
CA ALA A 103 16.90 -1.14 34.21
C ALA A 103 15.51 -1.17 34.88
N GLU A 104 14.64 -2.11 34.50
CA GLU A 104 13.29 -2.22 35.06
C GLU A 104 13.17 -3.36 36.09
N ILE A 105 14.01 -4.39 35.97
CA ILE A 105 14.06 -5.54 36.87
C ILE A 105 14.94 -5.28 38.11
N ALA A 106 16.03 -4.52 37.97
CA ALA A 106 17.05 -4.33 39.01
C ALA A 106 16.46 -3.85 40.34
N GLY A 107 15.69 -2.76 40.31
CA GLY A 107 15.05 -2.22 41.51
C GLY A 107 14.01 -3.16 42.13
N GLN A 108 13.36 -4.00 41.31
CA GLN A 108 12.42 -5.02 41.81
C GLN A 108 13.17 -6.13 42.55
N LEU A 109 14.30 -6.59 42.00
CA LEU A 109 15.18 -7.56 42.66
C LEU A 109 15.76 -7.01 43.96
N ASP A 110 16.22 -5.75 43.94
CA ASP A 110 16.76 -5.08 45.13
C ASP A 110 15.69 -4.93 46.23
N ALA A 111 14.42 -4.79 45.84
CA ALA A 111 13.26 -4.78 46.75
C ALA A 111 12.80 -6.18 47.20
N GLY A 112 13.44 -7.26 46.74
CA GLY A 112 13.09 -8.64 47.06
C GLY A 112 11.81 -9.15 46.38
N VAL A 113 11.37 -8.48 45.30
CA VAL A 113 10.21 -8.94 44.52
C VAL A 113 10.57 -10.22 43.78
N ALA A 114 9.66 -11.20 43.84
CA ALA A 114 9.92 -12.51 43.28
C ALA A 114 10.11 -12.46 41.76
N LEU A 115 11.20 -13.07 41.30
CA LEU A 115 11.49 -13.33 39.89
C LEU A 115 12.21 -14.66 39.75
N ARG A 116 11.65 -15.55 38.96
CA ARG A 116 12.19 -16.87 38.65
C ARG A 116 12.65 -16.83 37.20
N ALA A 117 13.77 -17.46 36.90
CA ALA A 117 14.38 -17.40 35.58
C ALA A 117 14.66 -18.80 35.06
N TYR A 118 14.37 -19.02 33.79
CA TYR A 118 14.54 -20.28 33.10
C TYR A 118 15.05 -20.04 31.69
N VAL A 119 15.64 -21.04 31.06
CA VAL A 119 16.07 -20.94 29.66
C VAL A 119 14.84 -21.11 28.76
N ALA A 120 14.51 -20.07 28.00
CA ALA A 120 13.48 -20.15 26.95
C ALA A 120 14.05 -20.83 25.69
N HIS A 121 15.28 -20.48 25.34
CA HIS A 121 15.99 -21.05 24.19
C HIS A 121 17.49 -21.10 24.49
N GLY A 122 18.11 -22.28 24.37
CA GLY A 122 19.54 -22.47 24.68
C GLY A 122 20.48 -21.78 23.69
N GLY A 123 20.02 -21.51 22.48
CA GLY A 123 20.80 -20.93 21.39
C GLY A 123 21.60 -21.96 20.61
N ASP A 124 22.55 -21.45 19.85
CA ASP A 124 23.38 -22.21 18.90
C ASP A 124 24.88 -21.97 19.10
N GLY A 125 25.27 -21.28 20.18
CA GLY A 125 26.66 -20.90 20.48
C GLY A 125 27.02 -19.46 20.06
N GLU A 126 26.16 -18.76 19.32
CA GLU A 126 26.39 -17.37 18.93
C GLU A 126 26.02 -16.35 20.03
N ALA A 127 26.61 -15.15 19.93
CA ALA A 127 26.57 -14.07 20.93
C ALA A 127 25.18 -13.56 21.38
N TRP A 128 24.10 -13.95 20.70
CA TRP A 128 22.72 -13.49 20.95
C TRP A 128 21.66 -14.58 20.77
N SER A 129 22.06 -15.85 20.72
CA SER A 129 21.13 -16.94 20.39
C SER A 129 20.42 -17.55 21.59
N ALA A 130 20.90 -17.30 22.81
CA ALA A 130 20.24 -17.75 24.03
C ALA A 130 19.21 -16.74 24.57
N ARG A 131 18.13 -17.28 25.17
CA ARG A 131 17.01 -16.50 25.73
C ARG A 131 16.58 -17.05 27.08
N ALA A 132 16.12 -16.15 27.95
CA ALA A 132 15.62 -16.43 29.27
C ALA A 132 14.12 -16.09 29.38
N LEU A 133 13.35 -17.04 29.90
CA LEU A 133 11.99 -16.83 30.39
C LEU A 133 12.05 -16.39 31.84
N LEU A 134 11.63 -15.15 32.10
CA LEU A 134 11.52 -14.60 33.45
C LEU A 134 10.06 -14.64 33.87
N VAL A 135 9.77 -15.24 35.03
CA VAL A 135 8.41 -15.48 35.54
C VAL A 135 8.31 -14.91 36.96
N GLY A 136 7.34 -14.03 37.19
CA GLY A 136 7.07 -13.47 38.50
C GLY A 136 6.63 -12.01 38.47
N PRO A 137 6.17 -11.47 39.61
CA PRO A 137 5.68 -10.09 39.73
C PRO A 137 6.66 -9.02 39.24
N ALA A 138 7.98 -9.23 39.35
CA ALA A 138 8.95 -8.27 38.84
C ALA A 138 8.84 -8.06 37.30
N ALA A 139 8.27 -9.01 36.56
CA ALA A 139 8.03 -8.91 35.12
C ALA A 139 6.71 -8.21 34.74
N GLU A 140 5.90 -7.76 35.70
CA GLU A 140 4.54 -7.22 35.47
C GLU A 140 4.50 -6.11 34.42
N ALA A 141 5.41 -5.15 34.50
CA ALA A 141 5.41 -4.01 33.61
C ALA A 141 5.75 -4.38 32.16
N PHE A 142 6.64 -5.36 31.94
CA PHE A 142 6.89 -5.93 30.61
C PHE A 142 5.67 -6.71 30.10
N HIS A 143 5.12 -7.58 30.93
CA HIS A 143 3.97 -8.41 30.58
C HIS A 143 2.74 -7.55 30.24
N GLY A 144 2.50 -6.46 30.96
CA GLY A 144 1.41 -5.52 30.68
C GLY A 144 1.57 -4.82 29.32
N ARG A 145 2.81 -4.44 28.95
CA ARG A 145 3.10 -3.91 27.60
C ARG A 145 2.90 -4.96 26.52
N TYR A 146 3.28 -6.20 26.81
CA TYR A 146 3.07 -7.33 25.92
C TYR A 146 1.59 -7.60 25.63
N ILE A 147 0.76 -7.75 26.67
CA ILE A 147 -0.68 -7.97 26.51
C ILE A 147 -1.29 -6.86 25.67
N ARG A 148 -0.94 -5.59 25.95
CA ARG A 148 -1.44 -4.45 25.17
C ARG A 148 -1.09 -4.58 23.69
N HIS A 149 0.16 -4.93 23.39
CA HIS A 149 0.60 -5.13 22.01
C HIS A 149 -0.17 -6.26 21.31
N VAL A 150 -0.35 -7.41 21.97
CA VAL A 150 -1.11 -8.55 21.43
C VAL A 150 -2.57 -8.19 21.18
N VAL A 151 -3.20 -7.50 22.14
CA VAL A 151 -4.59 -7.03 22.05
C VAL A 151 -4.75 -6.03 20.91
N ASP A 152 -3.87 -5.02 20.81
CA ASP A 152 -3.91 -4.03 19.74
C ASP A 152 -3.74 -4.72 18.37
N ALA A 153 -2.80 -5.66 18.25
CA ALA A 153 -2.60 -6.44 17.02
C ALA A 153 -3.83 -7.28 16.64
N ALA A 154 -4.51 -7.88 17.61
CA ALA A 154 -5.75 -8.63 17.39
C ALA A 154 -6.89 -7.71 16.89
N PHE A 155 -7.04 -6.52 17.48
CA PHE A 155 -8.01 -5.53 17.03
C PHE A 155 -7.73 -5.07 15.59
N TRP A 156 -6.47 -4.77 15.27
CA TRP A 156 -6.08 -4.39 13.91
C TRP A 156 -6.42 -5.47 12.88
N ARG A 157 -6.12 -6.75 13.17
CA ARG A 157 -6.47 -7.88 12.27
C ARG A 157 -7.98 -8.03 12.08
N TRP A 158 -8.76 -7.83 13.14
CA TRP A 158 -10.22 -7.87 13.05
C TRP A 158 -10.77 -6.74 12.17
N GLU A 159 -10.32 -5.49 12.40
CA GLU A 159 -10.74 -4.35 11.59
C GLU A 159 -10.38 -4.51 10.11
N GLU A 160 -9.19 -5.02 9.80
CA GLU A 160 -8.75 -5.28 8.43
C GLU A 160 -9.61 -6.36 7.75
N GLY A 161 -9.96 -7.42 8.51
CA GLY A 161 -10.88 -8.46 8.06
C GLY A 161 -12.26 -7.90 7.73
N GLU A 162 -12.79 -7.03 8.59
CA GLU A 162 -14.11 -6.42 8.40
C GLU A 162 -14.12 -5.42 7.25
N ARG A 163 -13.11 -4.56 7.13
CA ARG A 163 -12.92 -3.69 5.95
C ARG A 163 -12.84 -4.49 4.67
N SER A 164 -12.11 -5.61 4.67
CA SER A 164 -12.00 -6.50 3.52
C SER A 164 -13.34 -7.16 3.15
N ARG A 165 -14.18 -7.49 4.14
CA ARG A 165 -15.54 -8.01 3.90
C ARG A 165 -16.43 -6.95 3.26
N VAL A 166 -16.47 -5.75 3.82
CA VAL A 166 -17.25 -4.62 3.27
C VAL A 166 -16.84 -4.32 1.83
N ILE A 167 -15.52 -4.31 1.54
CA ILE A 167 -15.02 -4.10 0.18
C ILE A 167 -15.47 -5.22 -0.77
N ARG A 168 -15.46 -6.48 -0.34
CA ARG A 168 -15.91 -7.63 -1.15
C ARG A 168 -17.41 -7.57 -1.43
N GLU A 169 -18.21 -7.14 -0.46
CA GLU A 169 -19.67 -6.99 -0.60
C GLU A 169 -20.08 -5.81 -1.49
N ASP A 170 -19.30 -4.72 -1.50
CA ASP A 170 -19.59 -3.52 -2.31
C ASP A 170 -19.08 -3.65 -3.77
N ARG A 171 -18.17 -4.59 -4.04
CA ARG A 171 -17.60 -4.80 -5.39
C ARG A 171 -18.66 -5.13 -6.46
N PRO A 172 -19.62 -6.06 -6.24
CA PRO A 172 -20.68 -6.34 -7.22
C PRO A 172 -21.55 -5.11 -7.52
N SER A 173 -21.80 -4.26 -6.52
CA SER A 173 -22.60 -3.04 -6.67
C SER A 173 -21.92 -2.01 -7.55
N ARG A 174 -20.61 -1.78 -7.35
CA ARG A 174 -19.79 -0.89 -8.18
C ARG A 174 -19.65 -1.40 -9.62
N GLU A 175 -19.43 -2.69 -9.81
CA GLU A 175 -19.32 -3.29 -11.14
C GLU A 175 -20.63 -3.16 -11.94
N ARG A 176 -21.78 -3.39 -11.29
CA ARG A 176 -23.10 -3.16 -11.90
C ARG A 176 -23.34 -1.70 -12.26
N ALA A 177 -22.98 -0.76 -11.37
CA ALA A 177 -23.10 0.67 -11.63
C ALA A 177 -22.24 1.12 -12.82
N GLN A 178 -20.99 0.65 -12.93
CA GLN A 178 -20.11 0.94 -14.06
C GLN A 178 -20.63 0.33 -15.37
N ALA A 179 -21.15 -0.90 -15.33
CA ALA A 179 -21.75 -1.54 -16.50
C ALA A 179 -22.98 -0.76 -17.00
N PHE A 180 -23.84 -0.32 -16.08
CA PHE A 180 -25.00 0.51 -16.40
C PHE A 180 -24.59 1.86 -17.01
N ALA A 181 -23.57 2.52 -16.44
CA ALA A 181 -23.05 3.79 -16.98
C ALA A 181 -22.49 3.63 -18.42
N ARG A 182 -21.74 2.55 -18.70
CA ARG A 182 -21.22 2.25 -20.04
C ARG A 182 -22.36 2.01 -21.04
N GLU A 183 -23.40 1.29 -20.62
CA GLU A 183 -24.57 1.03 -21.45
C GLU A 183 -25.33 2.33 -21.77
N GLN A 184 -25.53 3.21 -20.78
CA GLN A 184 -26.14 4.52 -20.99
C GLN A 184 -25.31 5.39 -21.94
N ALA A 185 -23.98 5.38 -21.80
CA ALA A 185 -23.09 6.10 -22.71
C ALA A 185 -23.21 5.60 -24.16
N ARG A 186 -23.21 4.27 -24.38
CA ARG A 186 -23.42 3.67 -25.72
C ARG A 186 -24.78 4.03 -26.32
N ARG A 187 -25.84 4.06 -25.51
CA ARG A 187 -27.18 4.46 -25.95
C ARG A 187 -27.24 5.94 -26.33
N ARG A 188 -26.56 6.81 -25.58
CA ARG A 188 -26.44 8.24 -25.90
C ARG A 188 -25.68 8.44 -27.22
N GLU A 189 -24.53 7.79 -27.38
CA GLU A 189 -23.74 7.82 -28.62
C GLU A 189 -24.58 7.37 -29.83
N THR A 190 -25.32 6.27 -29.68
CA THR A 190 -26.18 5.74 -30.74
C THR A 190 -27.30 6.72 -31.12
N ARG A 191 -27.95 7.34 -30.12
CA ARG A 191 -28.99 8.36 -30.35
C ARG A 191 -28.43 9.59 -31.06
N LEU A 192 -27.25 10.07 -30.65
CA LEU A 192 -26.59 11.21 -31.29
C LEU A 192 -26.21 10.89 -32.73
N LEU A 193 -25.61 9.73 -33.00
CA LEU A 193 -25.29 9.28 -34.35
C LEU A 193 -26.54 9.16 -35.23
N GLN A 194 -27.65 8.66 -34.69
CA GLN A 194 -28.91 8.59 -35.41
C GLN A 194 -29.42 9.99 -35.72
N ALA A 195 -29.49 10.89 -34.73
CA ALA A 195 -29.95 12.27 -34.91
C ALA A 195 -29.10 13.03 -35.94
N VAL A 196 -27.77 12.94 -35.85
CA VAL A 196 -26.85 13.57 -36.81
C VAL A 196 -27.04 13.00 -38.21
N ASN A 197 -27.16 11.68 -38.37
CA ASN A 197 -27.39 11.08 -39.68
C ASN A 197 -28.78 11.44 -40.26
N THR A 198 -29.79 11.62 -39.42
CA THR A 198 -31.12 12.09 -39.86
C THR A 198 -31.03 13.53 -40.35
N LEU A 199 -30.39 14.42 -39.58
CA LEU A 199 -30.24 15.83 -39.95
C LEU A 199 -29.32 16.03 -41.16
N ALA A 200 -28.23 15.27 -41.27
CA ALA A 200 -27.28 15.35 -42.38
C ALA A 200 -27.86 14.89 -43.74
N ARG A 201 -29.03 14.24 -43.73
CA ARG A 201 -29.76 13.83 -44.93
C ARG A 201 -30.86 14.80 -45.35
N ALA A 202 -31.20 15.77 -44.50
CA ALA A 202 -32.20 16.76 -44.83
C ALA A 202 -31.57 17.88 -45.68
N PRO A 203 -32.17 18.26 -46.81
CA PRO A 203 -31.78 19.48 -47.50
C PRO A 203 -32.06 20.68 -46.58
N PHE A 204 -31.26 21.74 -46.70
CA PHE A 204 -31.45 22.97 -45.93
C PHE A 204 -31.37 24.18 -46.86
N GLU A 205 -32.15 25.21 -46.54
CA GLU A 205 -32.13 26.47 -47.28
C GLU A 205 -30.90 27.28 -46.90
N ILE A 206 -30.32 27.96 -47.89
CA ILE A 206 -29.16 28.81 -47.72
C ILE A 206 -29.46 30.19 -48.30
N GLU A 207 -28.93 31.21 -47.64
CA GLU A 207 -28.91 32.58 -48.16
C GLU A 207 -27.47 32.90 -48.57
N PRO A 208 -27.11 32.70 -49.85
CA PRO A 208 -25.78 33.00 -50.33
C PRO A 208 -25.59 34.53 -50.42
N PRO A 209 -24.34 35.02 -50.27
CA PRO A 209 -24.00 36.39 -50.62
C PRO A 209 -24.47 36.77 -52.03
N PRO A 210 -24.81 38.05 -52.27
CA PRO A 210 -25.33 38.49 -53.55
C PRO A 210 -24.31 38.27 -54.67
N VAL A 211 -24.82 37.94 -55.85
CA VAL A 211 -23.99 37.75 -57.05
C VAL A 211 -23.18 39.03 -57.33
N GLY A 212 -21.89 38.87 -57.63
CA GLY A 212 -20.92 39.96 -57.81
C GLY A 212 -20.26 40.45 -56.52
N ALA A 213 -20.63 39.94 -55.34
CA ALA A 213 -19.91 40.24 -54.12
C ALA A 213 -18.58 39.47 -54.05
N ALA A 214 -17.50 40.17 -53.73
CA ALA A 214 -16.24 39.54 -53.32
C ALA A 214 -16.22 39.37 -51.80
N ARG A 215 -16.16 38.12 -51.31
CA ARG A 215 -16.06 37.81 -49.88
C ARG A 215 -14.93 36.83 -49.63
N GLU A 216 -14.54 36.69 -48.37
CA GLU A 216 -13.62 35.63 -47.99
C GLU A 216 -14.27 34.25 -48.17
N VAL A 217 -13.47 33.22 -48.49
CA VAL A 217 -13.91 31.82 -48.59
C VAL A 217 -14.57 31.33 -47.31
N TYR A 218 -14.29 31.96 -46.16
CA TYR A 218 -15.03 31.71 -44.91
C TYR A 218 -16.54 31.95 -45.04
N ALA A 219 -16.99 32.85 -45.92
CA ALA A 219 -18.42 33.07 -46.17
C ALA A 219 -19.11 31.79 -46.69
N ILE A 220 -18.44 31.01 -47.54
CA ILE A 220 -18.96 29.72 -48.03
C ILE A 220 -19.01 28.70 -46.88
N GLN A 221 -17.97 28.65 -46.04
CA GLN A 221 -17.92 27.73 -44.89
C GLN A 221 -19.03 28.02 -43.88
N ALA A 222 -19.29 29.30 -43.60
CA ALA A 222 -20.30 29.74 -42.66
C ALA A 222 -21.72 29.43 -43.18
N VAL A 223 -22.00 29.69 -44.46
CA VAL A 223 -23.31 29.44 -45.07
C VAL A 223 -23.61 27.95 -45.20
N LEU A 224 -22.61 27.14 -45.56
CA LEU A 224 -22.80 25.70 -45.80
C LEU A 224 -22.51 24.81 -44.58
N GLY A 225 -21.86 25.34 -43.55
CA GLY A 225 -21.36 24.55 -42.41
C GLY A 225 -20.35 23.49 -42.85
N CYS A 226 -19.47 23.82 -43.80
CA CYS A 226 -18.51 22.88 -44.40
C CYS A 226 -17.05 23.26 -44.11
N SER A 227 -16.13 22.30 -44.29
CA SER A 227 -14.70 22.55 -44.08
C SER A 227 -14.14 23.54 -45.13
N ARG A 228 -13.05 24.25 -44.79
CA ARG A 228 -12.32 25.11 -45.74
C ARG A 228 -11.98 24.36 -47.03
N SER A 229 -11.43 23.14 -46.94
CA SER A 229 -11.09 22.33 -48.11
C SER A 229 -12.31 22.00 -48.98
N THR A 230 -13.47 21.74 -48.37
CA THR A 230 -14.74 21.53 -49.10
C THR A 230 -15.18 22.82 -49.79
N ALA A 231 -15.14 23.97 -49.11
CA ALA A 231 -15.49 25.26 -49.70
C ALA A 231 -14.61 25.60 -50.92
N PHE A 232 -13.30 25.32 -50.84
CA PHE A 232 -12.39 25.45 -51.99
C PHE A 232 -12.75 24.53 -53.15
N LYS A 233 -13.14 23.27 -52.87
CA LYS A 233 -13.57 22.32 -53.92
C LYS A 233 -14.86 22.76 -54.60
N ILE A 234 -15.82 23.30 -53.83
CA ILE A 234 -17.08 23.83 -54.38
C ILE A 234 -16.77 25.03 -55.29
N ALA A 235 -15.97 25.99 -54.81
CA ALA A 235 -15.58 27.17 -55.58
C ALA A 235 -14.90 26.80 -56.91
N ARG A 236 -13.88 25.93 -56.84
CA ARG A 236 -13.16 25.45 -58.03
C ARG A 236 -14.03 24.62 -58.96
N GLY A 237 -14.91 23.79 -58.42
CA GLY A 237 -15.86 22.99 -59.18
C GLY A 237 -16.86 23.84 -59.97
N ALA A 238 -17.20 25.03 -59.45
CA ALA A 238 -18.01 26.03 -60.13
C ALA A 238 -17.19 26.93 -61.09
N GLY A 239 -15.90 26.64 -61.30
CA GLY A 239 -15.02 27.42 -62.17
C GLY A 239 -14.47 28.71 -61.55
N VAL A 240 -14.67 28.95 -60.26
CA VAL A 240 -14.16 30.14 -59.57
C VAL A 240 -12.88 29.81 -58.82
N GLU A 241 -11.75 30.39 -59.25
CA GLU A 241 -10.47 30.21 -58.54
C GLU A 241 -10.34 31.22 -57.40
N PRO A 242 -10.26 30.77 -56.13
CA PRO A 242 -10.13 31.69 -55.00
C PRO A 242 -8.80 32.46 -55.06
N ARG A 243 -8.86 33.78 -54.93
CA ARG A 243 -7.67 34.63 -54.87
C ARG A 243 -7.04 34.53 -53.48
N LEU A 244 -5.81 34.06 -53.43
CA LEU A 244 -5.04 33.92 -52.20
C LEU A 244 -4.29 35.21 -51.90
N HIS A 245 -4.43 35.69 -50.66
CA HIS A 245 -3.74 36.86 -50.15
C HIS A 245 -2.65 36.40 -49.19
N TYR A 246 -1.40 36.70 -49.53
CA TYR A 246 -0.25 36.28 -48.75
C TYR A 246 0.32 37.45 -47.94
N ARG A 247 0.66 37.17 -46.68
CA ARG A 247 1.42 38.07 -45.82
C ARG A 247 2.75 37.38 -45.47
N GLY A 248 3.78 37.64 -46.28
CA GLY A 248 5.02 36.87 -46.25
C GLY A 248 4.80 35.46 -46.83
N TRP A 249 5.20 34.42 -46.10
CA TRP A 249 5.06 33.02 -46.52
C TRP A 249 3.71 32.39 -46.14
N TYR A 250 2.86 33.10 -45.41
CA TYR A 250 1.57 32.59 -44.94
C TYR A 250 0.42 33.20 -45.76
N CYS A 251 -0.51 32.35 -46.19
CA CYS A 251 -1.77 32.80 -46.78
C CYS A 251 -2.68 33.31 -45.65
N ASP A 252 -2.89 34.62 -45.61
CA ASP A 252 -3.64 35.33 -44.56
C ASP A 252 -5.14 35.31 -44.84
N ALA A 253 -5.54 35.45 -46.11
CA ALA A 253 -6.94 35.38 -46.52
C ALA A 253 -7.09 34.72 -47.89
N ALA A 254 -8.28 34.22 -48.19
CA ALA A 254 -8.65 33.78 -49.54
C ALA A 254 -9.99 34.38 -49.91
N THR A 255 -10.08 35.14 -50.99
CA THR A 255 -11.32 35.78 -51.44
C THR A 255 -11.87 35.11 -52.69
N VAL A 256 -13.18 35.00 -52.76
CA VAL A 256 -13.93 34.42 -53.86
C VAL A 256 -15.02 35.41 -54.28
N GLU A 257 -15.23 35.51 -55.59
CA GLU A 257 -16.34 36.28 -56.15
C GLU A 257 -17.54 35.36 -56.32
N PHE A 258 -18.72 35.82 -55.87
CA PHE A 258 -19.95 35.04 -55.92
C PHE A 258 -20.56 35.16 -57.31
N THR A 259 -20.28 34.20 -58.18
CA THR A 259 -20.90 34.09 -59.52
C THR A 259 -22.23 33.32 -59.44
N PRO A 260 -23.10 33.41 -60.45
CA PRO A 260 -24.32 32.60 -60.53
C PRO A 260 -24.04 31.09 -60.39
N GLU A 261 -22.98 30.60 -61.04
CA GLU A 261 -22.58 29.19 -61.04
C GLU A 261 -22.09 28.74 -59.66
N LEU A 262 -21.40 29.62 -58.92
CA LEU A 262 -20.99 29.35 -57.54
C LEU A 262 -22.20 29.27 -56.61
N VAL A 263 -23.14 30.20 -56.76
CA VAL A 263 -24.39 30.19 -55.98
C VAL A 263 -25.20 28.92 -56.25
N GLU A 264 -25.33 28.52 -57.51
CA GLU A 264 -25.98 27.26 -57.91
C GLU A 264 -25.26 26.03 -57.32
N ALA A 265 -23.92 25.99 -57.39
CA ALA A 265 -23.13 24.91 -56.80
C ALA A 265 -23.29 24.84 -55.26
N MET A 266 -23.39 25.99 -54.58
CA MET A 266 -23.68 26.04 -53.15
C MET A 266 -25.08 25.51 -52.83
N GLN A 267 -26.10 25.88 -53.62
CA GLN A 267 -27.48 25.41 -53.47
C GLN A 267 -27.60 23.90 -53.75
N ALA A 268 -26.95 23.41 -54.80
CA ALA A 268 -26.88 21.99 -55.13
C ALA A 268 -26.20 21.19 -54.02
N TRP A 269 -25.14 21.74 -53.42
CA TRP A 269 -24.47 21.13 -52.27
C TRP A 269 -25.37 21.09 -51.03
N ALA A 270 -26.15 22.14 -50.77
CA ALA A 270 -27.09 22.20 -49.65
C ALA A 270 -28.29 21.24 -49.82
N ALA A 271 -28.68 20.95 -51.07
CA ALA A 271 -29.73 19.98 -51.40
C ALA A 271 -29.25 18.52 -51.40
N ALA A 272 -27.94 18.27 -51.51
CA ALA A 272 -27.39 16.93 -51.64
C ALA A 272 -27.32 16.17 -50.29
N PRO A 273 -27.73 14.89 -50.23
CA PRO A 273 -27.63 14.09 -49.02
C PRO A 273 -26.16 13.80 -48.68
N ARG A 274 -25.77 14.02 -47.42
CA ARG A 274 -24.37 13.80 -46.98
C ARG A 274 -24.11 12.34 -46.64
N THR A 275 -22.82 11.96 -46.69
CA THR A 275 -22.35 10.62 -46.35
C THR A 275 -22.72 10.25 -44.91
N ARG A 276 -23.20 9.01 -44.72
CA ARG A 276 -23.54 8.47 -43.41
C ARG A 276 -22.30 8.40 -42.52
N LEU A 277 -22.37 9.02 -41.34
CA LEU A 277 -21.33 8.90 -40.32
C LEU A 277 -21.46 7.55 -39.60
N THR A 278 -20.31 6.89 -39.39
CA THR A 278 -20.21 5.66 -38.61
C THR A 278 -19.57 5.95 -37.25
N ARG A 279 -19.60 4.98 -36.31
CA ARG A 279 -18.87 5.12 -35.03
C ARG A 279 -17.37 5.34 -35.22
N GLN A 280 -16.79 4.80 -36.28
CA GLN A 280 -15.38 5.00 -36.61
C GLN A 280 -15.09 6.43 -37.07
N SER A 281 -16.10 7.17 -37.56
CA SER A 281 -15.99 8.56 -37.97
C SER A 281 -15.99 9.56 -36.80
N LEU A 282 -16.25 9.10 -35.56
CA LEU A 282 -16.31 9.93 -34.33
C LEU A 282 -15.14 9.70 -33.36
N ARG A 283 -14.24 8.76 -33.67
CA ARG A 283 -13.01 8.49 -32.91
C ARG A 283 -11.83 9.18 -33.55
#